data_AF-A0A4Y5SL31-F1
#
_entry.id   AF-A0A4Y5SL31-F1
#
_cell.length_a   1.000
_cell.length_b   1.000
_cell.length_c   1.000
_cell.angle_alpha   90.00
_cell.angle_beta   90.00
_cell.angle_gamma   90.00
#
_symmetry.space_group_name_H-M   'P 1'
#
loop_
_entity.id
_entity.type
_entity.pdbx_description
1 polymer ?
#
loop_
_entity_poly.entity_id
_entity_poly.type
_entity_poly.pdbx_seq_one_letter_code
_entity_poly.pdbx_strand_id
1 'polypeptide(L)'
;MIALVMGVVIGIPTALILGKLLGKASEVLIAIIGVPLVTYAIALHELGLFAGLNVSMDGFSPEFIAGTETFLGLIVALAYVEFRTRKGLRIDDFIQISFITLPYISLGVALASQFWSGFLAIGIVLIGIVVVLSLKNPLRGLNVKPCPQEIGDCMTDEDSLMGALIRDTVLIGGRTLKEFPRARELVECMKRAGKPSSLRKATGLLVSLLPLLAVLLPPGDLTVIVGLTTAYLSTLIGAAFVTKGHPTPCPEVAREYREFLRKRKRKIDVAV
;
A
#
# COMPACT_ATOMS: atom_id res chain seq x y z
N MET A 1 2.55 19.21 19.84
CA MET A 1 2.09 19.09 18.43
C MET A 1 3.18 19.42 17.42
N ILE A 2 4.44 19.55 17.84
CA ILE A 2 5.54 19.94 16.96
C ILE A 2 5.92 18.76 16.06
N ALA A 3 6.02 17.55 16.62
CA ALA A 3 6.31 16.33 15.88
C ALA A 3 5.32 16.09 14.73
N LEU A 4 4.01 16.24 14.97
CA LEU A 4 2.98 16.12 13.92
C LEU A 4 3.19 17.15 12.80
N VAL A 5 3.38 18.42 13.17
CA VAL A 5 3.57 19.51 12.18
C VAL A 5 4.80 19.22 11.32
N MET A 6 5.91 18.84 11.94
CA MET A 6 7.14 18.52 11.22
C MET A 6 6.99 17.28 10.34
N GLY A 7 6.30 16.23 10.83
CA GLY A 7 5.99 15.04 10.05
C GLY A 7 5.18 15.36 8.79
N VAL A 8 4.21 16.27 8.88
CA VAL A 8 3.42 16.72 7.72
C VAL A 8 4.24 17.60 6.78
N VAL A 9 4.96 18.59 7.31
CA VAL A 9 5.77 19.55 6.53
C VAL A 9 6.94 18.89 5.82
N ILE A 10 7.50 17.81 6.36
CA ILE A 10 8.57 17.05 5.70
C ILE A 10 7.97 15.94 4.84
N GLY A 11 7.06 15.14 5.40
CA GLY A 11 6.54 13.92 4.77
C GLY A 11 5.75 14.18 3.49
N ILE A 12 4.82 15.15 3.49
CA ILE A 12 3.98 15.42 2.32
C ILE A 12 4.78 16.00 1.16
N PRO A 13 5.62 17.04 1.34
CA PRO A 13 6.45 17.55 0.24
C PRO A 13 7.42 16.50 -0.31
N THR A 14 8.02 15.68 0.55
CA THR A 14 8.89 14.58 0.13
C THR A 14 8.13 13.57 -0.73
N ALA A 15 6.92 13.19 -0.31
CA ALA A 15 6.04 12.34 -1.09
C ALA A 15 5.71 12.96 -2.46
N LEU A 16 5.35 14.25 -2.51
CA LEU A 16 5.04 14.96 -3.75
C LEU A 16 6.24 15.02 -4.71
N ILE A 17 7.43 15.37 -4.20
CA ILE A 17 8.65 15.52 -5.02
C ILE A 17 9.06 14.15 -5.58
N LEU A 18 9.20 13.16 -4.71
CA LEU A 18 9.62 11.82 -5.12
C LEU A 18 8.53 11.10 -5.92
N GLY A 19 7.25 11.39 -5.65
CA GLY A 19 6.12 10.88 -6.41
C GLY A 19 6.10 11.38 -7.87
N LYS A 20 6.52 12.62 -8.11
CA LYS A 20 6.71 13.13 -9.48
C LYS A 20 7.83 12.42 -10.23
N LEU A 21 8.88 11.99 -9.53
CA LEU A 21 10.05 11.33 -10.12
C LEU A 21 9.84 9.82 -10.31
N LEU A 22 9.24 9.16 -9.32
CA LEU A 22 9.16 7.71 -9.19
C LEU A 22 7.75 7.15 -9.41
N GLY A 23 6.77 8.00 -9.73
CA GLY A 23 5.39 7.62 -9.99
C GLY A 23 4.46 7.63 -8.78
N LYS A 24 3.17 7.43 -9.03
CA LYS A 24 2.10 7.59 -8.02
C LYS A 24 2.14 6.52 -6.94
N ALA A 25 2.50 5.28 -7.26
CA ALA A 25 2.66 4.24 -6.23
C ALA A 25 3.73 4.61 -5.20
N SER A 26 4.83 5.22 -5.65
CA SER A 26 5.90 5.74 -4.80
C SER A 26 5.44 6.93 -3.96
N GLU A 27 4.67 7.86 -4.55
CA GLU A 27 4.04 8.97 -3.82
C GLU A 27 3.22 8.48 -2.62
N VAL A 28 2.36 7.48 -2.86
CA VAL A 28 1.48 6.89 -1.84
C VAL A 28 2.30 6.20 -0.75
N LEU A 29 3.28 5.38 -1.14
CA LEU A 29 4.16 4.68 -0.22
C LEU A 29 4.90 5.67 0.70
N ILE A 30 5.51 6.69 0.12
CA ILE A 30 6.30 7.69 0.84
C ILE A 30 5.40 8.53 1.76
N ALA A 31 4.15 8.81 1.38
CA ALA A 31 3.22 9.50 2.26
C ALA A 31 2.81 8.64 3.48
N ILE A 32 2.42 7.38 3.25
CA ILE A 32 1.96 6.46 4.32
C ILE A 32 3.08 6.16 5.31
N ILE A 33 4.34 6.07 4.86
CA ILE A 33 5.48 5.84 5.75
C ILE A 33 6.01 7.16 6.31
N GLY A 34 6.31 8.11 5.44
CA GLY A 34 7.13 9.28 5.75
C GLY A 34 6.51 10.17 6.80
N VAL A 35 5.21 10.46 6.71
CA VAL A 35 4.52 11.31 7.69
C VAL A 35 4.55 10.68 9.10
N PRO A 36 4.02 9.46 9.34
CA PRO A 36 4.06 8.88 10.67
C PRO A 36 5.48 8.55 11.15
N LEU A 37 6.40 8.17 10.26
CA LEU A 37 7.78 7.87 10.65
C LEU A 37 8.54 9.10 11.12
N VAL A 38 8.45 10.22 10.38
CA VAL A 38 9.09 11.47 10.78
C VAL A 38 8.45 12.01 12.06
N THR A 39 7.12 11.91 12.17
CA THR A 39 6.41 12.27 13.41
C THR A 39 6.90 11.44 14.59
N TYR A 40 7.02 10.12 14.42
CA TYR A 40 7.53 9.20 15.45
C TYR A 40 8.96 9.55 15.89
N ALA A 41 9.85 9.81 14.94
CA ALA A 41 11.25 10.14 15.22
C ALA A 41 11.39 11.45 16.02
N ILE A 42 10.61 12.48 15.66
CA ILE A 42 10.63 13.76 16.36
C ILE A 42 9.98 13.63 17.74
N ALA A 43 8.89 12.86 17.85
CA ALA A 43 8.25 12.60 19.13
C ALA A 43 9.19 11.84 20.11
N LEU A 44 9.96 10.87 19.62
CA LEU A 44 11.01 10.21 20.42
C LEU A 44 12.10 11.19 20.87
N HIS A 45 12.49 12.12 20.01
CA HIS A 45 13.46 13.14 20.35
C HIS A 45 12.94 14.08 21.45
N GLU A 46 11.68 14.54 21.35
CA GLU A 46 11.02 15.40 22.33
C GLU A 46 10.83 14.73 23.70
N LEU A 47 10.66 13.41 23.74
CA LEU A 47 10.57 12.64 24.99
C LEU A 47 11.93 12.42 25.68
N GLY A 48 13.01 12.98 25.15
CA GLY A 48 14.34 12.84 25.74
C GLY A 48 14.95 11.45 25.57
N LEU A 49 14.30 10.52 24.85
CA LEU A 49 14.85 9.20 24.51
C LEU A 49 16.11 9.30 23.62
N PHE A 50 16.34 10.47 22.99
CA PHE A 50 17.58 10.77 22.26
C PHE A 50 18.35 12.02 22.74
N ALA A 51 17.74 12.95 23.50
CA ALA A 51 18.47 14.05 24.16
C ALA A 51 17.58 14.86 25.16
N GLY A 52 17.81 14.68 26.46
CA GLY A 52 17.98 15.72 27.49
C GLY A 52 17.01 16.91 27.71
N LEU A 53 15.88 17.10 27.01
CA LEU A 53 14.99 18.25 27.22
C LEU A 53 13.57 17.82 27.62
N ASN A 54 13.33 17.77 28.93
CA ASN A 54 12.00 17.57 29.51
C ASN A 54 11.16 18.84 29.37
N VAL A 55 10.19 18.84 28.46
CA VAL A 55 9.11 19.82 28.42
C VAL A 55 7.87 19.16 29.02
N SER A 56 7.56 19.46 30.28
CA SER A 56 6.31 19.02 30.92
C SER A 56 5.16 19.88 30.41
N MET A 57 4.15 19.26 29.76
CA MET A 57 2.86 19.89 29.51
C MET A 57 1.84 19.37 30.53
N ASP A 58 1.19 20.30 31.23
CA ASP A 58 0.19 19.98 32.26
C ASP A 58 -1.05 19.27 31.65
N GLY A 59 -1.43 18.13 32.23
CA GLY A 59 -2.73 17.46 32.03
C GLY A 59 -2.71 16.10 31.32
N PHE A 60 -1.71 15.80 30.47
CA PHE A 60 -1.57 14.50 29.80
C PHE A 60 -0.12 14.02 29.84
N SER A 61 0.11 12.70 29.89
CA SER A 61 1.49 12.19 29.84
C SER A 61 2.14 12.54 28.50
N PRO A 62 3.43 12.93 28.48
CA PRO A 62 4.17 13.22 27.25
C PRO A 62 4.08 12.07 26.22
N GLU A 63 4.09 10.82 26.70
CA GLU A 63 3.94 9.62 25.88
C GLU A 63 2.57 9.57 25.17
N PHE A 64 1.49 9.89 25.89
CA PHE A 64 0.16 9.93 25.30
C PHE A 64 0.08 10.99 24.17
N ILE A 65 0.70 12.15 24.37
CA ILE A 65 0.77 13.21 23.35
C ILE A 65 1.59 12.73 22.13
N ALA A 66 2.76 12.14 22.34
CA ALA A 66 3.60 11.57 21.29
C ALA A 66 2.88 10.49 20.45
N GLY A 67 2.16 9.59 21.12
CA GLY A 67 1.33 8.59 20.46
C GLY A 67 0.18 9.21 19.68
N THR A 68 -0.47 10.22 20.23
CA THR A 68 -1.55 10.97 19.56
C THR A 68 -1.04 11.65 18.30
N GLU A 69 0.10 12.33 18.36
CA GLU A 69 0.71 12.98 17.20
C GLU A 69 1.06 11.98 16.11
N THR A 70 1.69 10.86 16.47
CA THR A 70 2.05 9.80 15.52
C THR A 70 0.81 9.19 14.86
N PHE A 71 -0.24 8.93 15.64
CA PHE A 71 -1.50 8.39 15.13
C PHE A 71 -2.24 9.39 14.22
N LEU A 72 -2.29 10.66 14.61
CA LEU A 72 -2.84 11.73 13.76
C LEU A 72 -2.02 11.89 12.47
N GLY A 73 -0.71 11.74 12.53
CA GLY A 73 0.17 11.74 11.35
C GLY A 73 -0.22 10.64 10.36
N LEU A 74 -0.51 9.43 10.85
CA LEU A 74 -1.06 8.35 10.02
C LEU A 74 -2.42 8.73 9.41
N ILE A 75 -3.34 9.31 10.19
CA ILE A 75 -4.65 9.75 9.66
C ILE A 75 -4.48 10.81 8.57
N VAL A 76 -3.58 11.79 8.76
CA VAL A 76 -3.28 12.82 7.76
C VAL A 76 -2.69 12.21 6.51
N ALA A 77 -1.77 11.25 6.64
CA ALA A 77 -1.22 10.51 5.50
C ALA A 77 -2.30 9.77 4.71
N LEU A 78 -3.24 9.10 5.40
CA LEU A 78 -4.36 8.42 4.76
C LEU A 78 -5.31 9.38 4.05
N ALA A 79 -5.62 10.52 4.68
CA ALA A 79 -6.44 11.55 4.07
C ALA A 79 -5.78 12.13 2.81
N TYR A 80 -4.47 12.37 2.86
CA TYR A 80 -3.67 12.81 1.73
C TYR A 80 -3.71 11.78 0.59
N VAL A 81 -3.47 10.51 0.89
CA VAL A 81 -3.49 9.43 -0.10
C VAL A 81 -4.87 9.28 -0.73
N GLU A 82 -5.94 9.29 0.06
CA GLU A 82 -7.32 9.25 -0.46
C GLU A 82 -7.59 10.43 -1.40
N PHE A 83 -7.14 11.63 -1.05
CA PHE A 83 -7.28 12.80 -1.93
C PHE A 83 -6.51 12.64 -3.26
N ARG A 84 -5.27 12.15 -3.21
CA ARG A 84 -4.38 12.04 -4.37
C ARG A 84 -4.69 10.87 -5.30
N THR A 85 -5.27 9.79 -4.76
CA THR A 85 -5.59 8.57 -5.51
C THR A 85 -6.96 8.61 -6.19
N ARG A 86 -7.85 9.54 -5.80
CA ARG A 86 -9.19 9.68 -6.40
C ARG A 86 -9.14 9.81 -7.93
N LYS A 87 -9.68 8.80 -8.62
CA LYS A 87 -9.76 8.70 -10.09
C LYS A 87 -8.43 8.95 -10.81
N GLY A 88 -7.30 8.68 -10.13
CA GLY A 88 -5.97 9.06 -10.60
C GLY A 88 -5.05 7.88 -10.89
N LEU A 89 -5.39 6.68 -10.44
CA LEU A 89 -4.49 5.53 -10.49
C LEU A 89 -4.60 4.78 -11.82
N ARG A 90 -3.44 4.48 -12.40
CA ARG A 90 -3.30 3.49 -13.48
C ARG A 90 -3.44 2.08 -12.89
N ILE A 91 -3.71 1.08 -13.72
CA ILE A 91 -3.85 -0.31 -13.28
C ILE A 91 -2.58 -0.81 -12.59
N ASP A 92 -1.40 -0.48 -13.13
CA ASP A 92 -0.11 -0.86 -12.55
C ASP A 92 0.08 -0.25 -11.15
N ASP A 93 -0.16 1.07 -11.01
CA ASP A 93 -0.07 1.78 -9.72
C ASP A 93 -1.04 1.19 -8.70
N PHE A 94 -2.28 0.93 -9.12
CA PHE A 94 -3.33 0.41 -8.26
C PHE A 94 -2.99 -0.97 -7.71
N ILE A 95 -2.47 -1.87 -8.54
CA ILE A 95 -2.05 -3.21 -8.12
C ILE A 95 -0.92 -3.08 -7.08
N GLN A 96 0.07 -2.23 -7.35
CA GLN A 96 1.18 -2.02 -6.44
C GLN A 96 0.73 -1.44 -5.09
N ILE A 97 -0.09 -0.38 -5.11
CA ILE A 97 -0.64 0.26 -3.91
C ILE A 97 -1.48 -0.72 -3.08
N SER A 98 -2.23 -1.61 -3.74
CA SER A 98 -3.09 -2.59 -3.06
C SER A 98 -2.33 -3.54 -2.13
N PHE A 99 -1.10 -3.93 -2.51
CA PHE A 99 -0.26 -4.81 -1.68
C PHE A 99 0.51 -4.04 -0.59
N ILE A 100 0.84 -2.78 -0.87
CA ILE A 100 1.67 -1.94 -0.01
C ILE A 100 0.88 -1.31 1.12
N THR A 101 -0.34 -0.84 0.85
CA THR A 101 -1.08 0.05 1.76
C THR A 101 -1.27 -0.55 3.15
N LEU A 102 -1.73 -1.80 3.24
CA LEU A 102 -2.09 -2.41 4.51
C LEU A 102 -0.89 -2.70 5.44
N PRO A 103 0.22 -3.32 4.97
CA PRO A 103 1.44 -3.46 5.77
C PRO A 103 1.97 -2.16 6.36
N TYR A 104 1.97 -1.07 5.61
CA TYR A 104 2.51 0.21 6.09
C TYR A 104 1.53 0.98 6.99
N ILE A 105 0.21 0.80 6.82
CA ILE A 105 -0.76 1.25 7.84
C ILE A 105 -0.54 0.49 9.15
N SER A 106 -0.36 -0.83 9.09
CA SER A 106 -0.04 -1.66 10.26
C SER A 106 1.22 -1.16 10.97
N LEU A 107 2.26 -0.79 10.21
CA LEU A 107 3.46 -0.17 10.79
C LEU A 107 3.15 1.16 11.47
N GLY A 108 2.41 2.07 10.83
CA GLY A 108 2.02 3.35 11.43
C GLY A 108 1.24 3.19 12.75
N VAL A 109 0.35 2.19 12.82
CA VAL A 109 -0.36 1.82 14.05
C VAL A 109 0.62 1.30 15.10
N ALA A 110 1.56 0.43 14.72
CA ALA A 110 2.56 -0.09 15.64
C ALA A 110 3.41 1.04 16.24
N LEU A 111 3.87 1.99 15.43
CA LEU A 111 4.65 3.15 15.86
C LEU A 111 3.89 4.01 16.88
N ALA A 112 2.61 4.31 16.63
CA ALA A 112 1.78 5.05 17.60
C ALA A 112 1.57 4.25 18.90
N SER A 113 1.43 2.93 18.80
CA SER A 113 1.17 2.04 19.93
C SER A 113 2.37 1.85 20.86
N GLN A 114 3.58 2.24 20.42
CA GLN A 114 4.79 2.23 21.26
C GLN A 114 4.70 3.18 22.44
N PHE A 115 3.99 4.30 22.29
CA PHE A 115 3.85 5.28 23.36
C PHE A 115 2.66 4.98 24.27
N TRP A 116 1.59 4.43 23.71
CA TRP A 116 0.41 4.03 24.48
C TRP A 116 -0.34 2.87 23.82
N SER A 117 -0.53 1.78 24.56
CA SER A 117 -1.13 0.54 24.04
C SER A 117 -2.58 0.70 23.56
N GLY A 118 -3.30 1.72 24.02
CA GLY A 118 -4.65 2.02 23.56
C GLY A 118 -4.73 2.36 22.07
N PHE A 119 -3.65 2.89 21.47
CA PHE A 119 -3.59 3.12 20.02
C PHE A 119 -3.60 1.84 19.20
N LEU A 120 -3.26 0.68 19.79
CA LEU A 120 -3.36 -0.60 19.10
C LEU A 120 -4.83 -0.94 18.83
N ALA A 121 -5.69 -0.80 19.83
CA ALA A 121 -7.12 -1.06 19.70
C ALA A 121 -7.75 -0.10 18.68
N ILE A 122 -7.46 1.19 18.79
CA ILE A 122 -7.96 2.22 17.86
C ILE A 122 -7.42 1.98 16.45
N GLY A 123 -6.15 1.60 16.31
CA GLY A 123 -5.52 1.31 15.03
C GLY A 123 -6.07 0.05 14.36
N ILE A 124 -6.43 -0.99 15.12
CA ILE A 124 -7.14 -2.17 14.58
C ILE A 124 -8.51 -1.77 14.02
N VAL A 125 -9.23 -0.88 14.71
CA VAL A 125 -10.50 -0.33 14.21
C VAL A 125 -10.28 0.44 12.90
N LEU A 126 -9.25 1.30 12.84
CA LEU A 126 -8.88 2.03 11.63
C LEU A 126 -8.58 1.08 10.45
N ILE A 127 -7.78 0.04 10.70
CA ILE A 127 -7.47 -0.99 9.71
C ILE A 127 -8.77 -1.69 9.24
N GLY A 128 -9.65 -2.06 10.16
CA GLY A 128 -10.95 -2.64 9.84
C GLY A 128 -11.79 -1.74 8.94
N ILE A 129 -11.83 -0.44 9.23
CA ILE A 129 -12.52 0.56 8.39
C ILE A 129 -11.91 0.60 6.98
N VAL A 130 -10.58 0.69 6.86
CA VAL A 130 -9.88 0.72 5.56
C VAL A 130 -10.18 -0.54 4.74
N VAL A 131 -10.15 -1.72 5.37
CA VAL A 131 -10.48 -3.00 4.73
C VAL A 131 -11.94 -3.02 4.26
N VAL A 132 -12.89 -2.60 5.11
CA VAL A 132 -14.31 -2.56 4.75
C VAL A 132 -14.58 -1.58 3.60
N LEU A 133 -13.94 -0.41 3.60
CA LEU A 133 -14.06 0.57 2.52
C LEU A 133 -13.48 0.03 1.21
N SER A 134 -12.32 -0.62 1.26
CA SER A 134 -11.69 -1.29 0.12
C SER A 134 -12.58 -2.41 -0.44
N LEU A 135 -13.26 -3.15 0.43
CA LEU A 135 -14.28 -4.12 0.02
C LEU A 135 -15.51 -3.42 -0.57
N LYS A 136 -16.03 -2.32 -0.02
CA LYS A 136 -17.23 -1.71 -0.61
C LYS A 136 -16.97 -1.20 -2.04
N ASN A 137 -15.86 -0.51 -2.27
CA ASN A 137 -15.53 0.11 -3.56
C ASN A 137 -14.06 -0.14 -3.96
N PRO A 138 -13.72 -1.35 -4.44
CA PRO A 138 -12.33 -1.71 -4.75
C PRO A 138 -11.74 -0.91 -5.91
N LEU A 139 -12.58 -0.35 -6.80
CA LEU A 139 -12.13 0.36 -8.00
C LEU A 139 -12.15 1.90 -7.83
N ARG A 140 -12.39 2.42 -6.62
CA ARG A 140 -12.64 3.86 -6.38
C ARG A 140 -11.51 4.81 -6.85
N GLY A 141 -10.27 4.33 -6.83
CA GLY A 141 -9.10 5.12 -7.23
C GLY A 141 -8.69 4.96 -8.71
N LEU A 142 -9.25 3.99 -9.42
CA LEU A 142 -8.82 3.65 -10.78
C LEU A 142 -9.39 4.62 -11.81
N ASN A 143 -8.54 5.03 -12.76
CA ASN A 143 -8.96 5.71 -13.98
C ASN A 143 -9.03 4.67 -15.12
N VAL A 144 -10.16 3.98 -15.23
CA VAL A 144 -10.36 2.90 -16.20
C VAL A 144 -11.63 3.12 -17.01
N LYS A 145 -11.62 2.64 -18.24
CA LYS A 145 -12.73 2.65 -19.20
C LYS A 145 -13.06 1.20 -19.59
N PRO A 146 -14.29 0.91 -20.04
CA PRO A 146 -14.61 -0.41 -20.59
C PRO A 146 -13.72 -0.73 -21.80
N CYS A 147 -13.31 -1.98 -21.92
CA CYS A 147 -12.58 -2.49 -23.07
C CYS A 147 -13.44 -2.45 -24.35
N PRO A 148 -12.81 -2.47 -25.56
CA PRO A 148 -13.53 -2.70 -26.80
C PRO A 148 -14.30 -4.02 -26.77
N GLN A 149 -15.50 -4.05 -27.38
CA GLN A 149 -16.37 -5.23 -27.37
C GLN A 149 -15.69 -6.49 -27.93
N GLU A 150 -14.75 -6.33 -28.86
CA GLU A 150 -13.98 -7.41 -29.51
C GLU A 150 -13.03 -8.15 -28.54
N ILE A 151 -12.56 -7.47 -27.51
CA ILE A 151 -11.67 -8.02 -26.48
C ILE A 151 -12.48 -8.76 -25.39
N GLY A 152 -13.74 -8.36 -25.21
CA GLY A 152 -14.66 -8.89 -24.21
C GLY A 152 -14.83 -7.94 -23.01
N ASP A 153 -15.60 -8.40 -22.04
CA ASP A 153 -15.97 -7.59 -20.87
C ASP A 153 -14.80 -7.48 -19.87
N CYS A 154 -14.02 -6.41 -20.00
CA CYS A 154 -12.95 -6.00 -19.11
C CYS A 154 -12.92 -4.47 -18.93
N MET A 155 -12.13 -3.99 -17.98
CA MET A 155 -11.75 -2.59 -17.89
C MET A 155 -10.28 -2.39 -18.18
N THR A 156 -9.97 -1.26 -18.81
CA THR A 156 -8.62 -0.92 -19.26
C THR A 156 -8.28 0.54 -19.00
N ASP A 157 -6.99 0.85 -19.03
CA ASP A 157 -6.47 2.20 -19.02
C ASP A 157 -5.68 2.48 -20.31
N GLU A 158 -4.92 3.56 -20.38
CA GLU A 158 -4.21 3.94 -21.62
C GLU A 158 -2.84 3.25 -21.76
N ASP A 159 -2.16 3.02 -20.64
CA ASP A 159 -0.70 2.85 -20.62
C ASP A 159 -0.18 1.67 -19.79
N SER A 160 -1.02 1.02 -18.97
CA SER A 160 -0.53 -0.04 -18.08
C SER A 160 -0.19 -1.32 -18.86
N LEU A 161 0.67 -2.13 -18.24
CA LEU A 161 1.05 -3.45 -18.75
C LEU A 161 0.45 -4.59 -17.94
N MET A 162 0.11 -4.39 -16.67
CA MET A 162 -0.36 -5.47 -15.81
C MET A 162 -1.84 -5.76 -16.03
N GLY A 163 -2.24 -6.95 -15.59
CA GLY A 163 -3.62 -7.38 -15.58
C GLY A 163 -3.93 -8.06 -14.26
N ALA A 164 -5.13 -7.85 -13.73
CA ALA A 164 -5.58 -8.43 -12.49
C ALA A 164 -7.08 -8.76 -12.54
N LEU A 165 -7.47 -9.84 -11.88
CA LEU A 165 -8.88 -10.13 -11.62
C LEU A 165 -9.22 -9.58 -10.23
N ILE A 166 -10.10 -8.59 -10.18
CA ILE A 166 -10.56 -7.99 -8.93
C ILE A 166 -12.05 -8.28 -8.79
N ARG A 167 -12.38 -9.15 -7.83
CA ARG A 167 -13.73 -9.71 -7.66
C ARG A 167 -14.19 -10.46 -8.90
N ASP A 168 -14.98 -9.80 -9.73
CA ASP A 168 -15.59 -10.30 -10.97
C ASP A 168 -15.20 -9.43 -12.17
N THR A 169 -14.41 -8.37 -11.95
CA THR A 169 -13.97 -7.44 -12.98
C THR A 169 -12.53 -7.75 -13.38
N VAL A 170 -12.32 -7.98 -14.67
CA VAL A 170 -10.96 -8.12 -15.23
C VAL A 170 -10.42 -6.74 -15.54
N LEU A 171 -9.28 -6.40 -14.95
CA LEU A 171 -8.49 -5.22 -15.29
C LEU A 171 -7.35 -5.65 -16.20
N ILE A 172 -7.19 -4.99 -17.36
CA ILE A 172 -6.07 -5.22 -18.27
C ILE A 172 -5.51 -3.88 -18.73
N GLY A 173 -4.21 -3.69 -18.58
CA GLY A 173 -3.54 -2.47 -19.02
C GLY A 173 -3.66 -2.19 -20.51
N GLY A 174 -3.78 -0.91 -20.87
CA GLY A 174 -4.00 -0.47 -22.26
C GLY A 174 -2.89 -0.87 -23.23
N ARG A 175 -1.63 -0.87 -22.79
CA ARG A 175 -0.51 -1.34 -23.63
C ARG A 175 -0.56 -2.84 -23.85
N THR A 176 -1.01 -3.60 -22.87
CA THR A 176 -1.22 -5.04 -23.04
C THR A 176 -2.28 -5.32 -24.09
N LEU A 177 -3.38 -4.55 -24.12
CA LEU A 177 -4.38 -4.72 -25.18
C LEU A 177 -3.85 -4.40 -26.58
N LYS A 178 -2.97 -3.41 -26.71
CA LYS A 178 -2.42 -2.97 -28.00
C LYS A 178 -1.29 -3.88 -28.50
N GLU A 179 -0.47 -4.40 -27.60
CA GLU A 179 0.80 -5.04 -27.97
C GLU A 179 0.82 -6.56 -27.75
N PHE A 180 -0.07 -7.11 -26.91
CA PHE A 180 -0.10 -8.55 -26.67
C PHE A 180 -1.04 -9.22 -27.69
N PRO A 181 -0.54 -10.12 -28.56
CA PRO A 181 -1.32 -10.64 -29.69
C PRO A 181 -2.52 -11.49 -29.28
N ARG A 182 -2.50 -12.10 -28.10
CA ARG A 182 -3.58 -12.95 -27.57
C ARG A 182 -4.35 -12.28 -26.43
N ALA A 183 -4.52 -10.96 -26.50
CA ALA A 183 -5.18 -10.17 -25.45
C ALA A 183 -6.60 -10.66 -25.14
N ARG A 184 -7.40 -10.98 -26.15
CA ARG A 184 -8.75 -11.55 -25.97
C ARG A 184 -8.72 -12.87 -25.18
N GLU A 185 -7.88 -13.80 -25.61
CA GLU A 185 -7.73 -15.08 -24.92
C GLU A 185 -7.26 -14.87 -23.47
N LEU A 186 -6.34 -13.93 -23.24
CA LEU A 186 -5.91 -13.58 -21.89
C LEU A 186 -7.07 -13.12 -20.99
N VAL A 187 -7.98 -12.28 -21.51
CA VAL A 187 -9.19 -11.84 -20.77
C VAL A 187 -10.06 -13.04 -20.39
N GLU A 188 -10.37 -13.89 -21.37
CA GLU A 188 -11.22 -15.06 -21.19
C GLU A 188 -10.59 -16.04 -20.18
N CYS A 189 -9.29 -16.25 -20.26
CA CYS A 189 -8.53 -17.08 -19.33
C CYS A 189 -8.53 -16.49 -17.91
N MET A 190 -8.39 -15.16 -17.77
CA MET A 190 -8.46 -14.51 -16.46
C MET A 190 -9.85 -14.62 -15.82
N LYS A 191 -10.94 -14.53 -16.61
CA LYS A 191 -12.30 -14.78 -16.11
C LYS A 191 -12.48 -16.21 -15.60
N ARG A 192 -11.90 -17.19 -16.30
CA ARG A 192 -11.99 -18.61 -15.93
C ARG A 192 -11.11 -18.98 -14.73
N ALA A 193 -10.13 -18.16 -14.35
CA ALA A 193 -9.14 -18.50 -13.32
C ALA A 193 -9.72 -18.62 -11.89
N GLY A 194 -11.02 -18.34 -11.72
CA GLY A 194 -11.72 -18.49 -10.45
C GLY A 194 -11.30 -17.47 -9.41
N LYS A 195 -12.10 -17.35 -8.35
CA LYS A 195 -11.79 -16.44 -7.24
C LYS A 195 -10.73 -17.08 -6.33
N PRO A 196 -9.77 -16.30 -5.80
CA PRO A 196 -8.90 -16.81 -4.74
C PRO A 196 -9.73 -17.30 -3.56
N SER A 197 -9.36 -18.45 -2.99
CA SER A 197 -10.06 -19.07 -1.86
C SER A 197 -10.15 -18.12 -0.67
N SER A 198 -11.22 -18.23 0.12
CA SER A 198 -11.42 -17.43 1.35
C SER A 198 -10.22 -17.53 2.30
N LEU A 199 -9.65 -18.74 2.41
CA LEU A 199 -8.46 -19.00 3.22
C LEU A 199 -7.25 -18.17 2.76
N ARG A 200 -6.97 -18.10 1.46
CA ARG A 200 -5.85 -17.28 0.93
C ARG A 200 -6.07 -15.79 1.16
N LYS A 201 -7.31 -15.31 1.07
CA LYS A 201 -7.64 -13.91 1.40
C LYS A 201 -7.39 -13.61 2.87
N ALA A 202 -7.80 -14.51 3.76
CA ALA A 202 -7.53 -14.40 5.19
C ALA A 202 -6.03 -14.45 5.50
N THR A 203 -5.27 -15.36 4.89
CA THR A 203 -3.81 -15.43 5.04
C THR A 203 -3.13 -14.16 4.53
N GLY A 204 -3.53 -13.63 3.37
CA GLY A 204 -2.98 -12.38 2.84
C GLY A 204 -3.26 -11.19 3.76
N LEU A 205 -4.44 -11.13 4.37
CA LEU A 205 -4.77 -10.14 5.39
C LEU A 205 -3.86 -10.29 6.62
N LEU A 206 -3.73 -11.50 7.17
CA LEU A 206 -2.89 -11.77 8.34
C LEU A 206 -1.41 -11.42 8.09
N VAL A 207 -0.88 -11.78 6.92
CA VAL A 207 0.49 -11.41 6.51
C VAL A 207 0.65 -9.89 6.50
N SER A 208 -0.37 -9.15 6.05
CA SER A 208 -0.34 -7.68 6.02
C SER A 208 -0.41 -7.04 7.41
N LEU A 209 -0.77 -7.80 8.44
CA LEU A 209 -0.81 -7.35 9.83
C LEU A 209 0.47 -7.66 10.61
N LEU A 210 1.41 -8.45 10.05
CA LEU A 210 2.68 -8.76 10.72
C LEU A 210 3.46 -7.54 11.23
N PRO A 211 3.46 -6.37 10.55
CA PRO A 211 4.14 -5.19 11.08
C PRO A 211 3.59 -4.68 12.42
N LEU A 212 2.35 -5.06 12.80
CA LEU A 212 1.82 -4.76 14.14
C LEU A 212 2.64 -5.39 15.26
N LEU A 213 3.32 -6.51 14.99
CA LEU A 213 4.17 -7.19 15.97
C LEU A 213 5.35 -6.32 16.42
N ALA A 214 5.69 -5.26 15.67
CA ALA A 214 6.67 -4.27 16.10
C ALA A 214 6.27 -3.57 17.42
N VAL A 215 5.00 -3.64 17.84
CA VAL A 215 4.55 -3.15 19.15
C VAL A 215 5.24 -3.87 20.34
N LEU A 216 5.73 -5.09 20.12
CA LEU A 216 6.40 -5.89 21.15
C LEU A 216 7.86 -5.48 21.37
N LEU A 217 8.40 -4.63 20.49
CA LEU A 217 9.75 -4.11 20.59
C LEU A 217 9.79 -2.84 21.45
N PRO A 218 10.96 -2.51 22.03
CA PRO A 218 11.13 -1.25 22.74
C PRO A 218 11.08 -0.05 21.78
N PRO A 219 10.62 1.13 22.25
CA PRO A 219 10.59 2.35 21.45
C PRO A 219 11.99 2.74 20.98
N GLY A 220 12.12 3.14 19.71
CA GLY A 220 13.38 3.55 19.10
C GLY A 220 13.64 2.95 17.72
N ASP A 221 14.90 3.03 17.30
CA ASP A 221 15.34 2.66 15.95
C ASP A 221 15.10 1.20 15.60
N LEU A 222 15.19 0.30 16.60
CA LEU A 222 14.91 -1.12 16.41
C LEU A 222 13.48 -1.36 15.93
N THR A 223 12.50 -0.66 16.52
CA THR A 223 11.09 -0.77 16.11
C THR A 223 10.89 -0.25 14.70
N VAL A 224 11.56 0.82 14.32
CA VAL A 224 11.53 1.36 12.96
C VAL A 224 12.12 0.36 11.95
N ILE A 225 13.33 -0.15 12.22
CA ILE A 225 14.05 -1.04 11.31
C ILE A 225 13.31 -2.37 11.16
N VAL A 226 12.94 -3.00 12.28
CA VAL A 226 12.21 -4.27 12.26
C VAL A 226 10.81 -4.06 11.66
N GLY A 227 10.13 -2.97 12.03
CA GLY A 227 8.81 -2.64 11.47
C GLY A 227 8.82 -2.44 9.96
N LEU A 228 9.78 -1.68 9.43
CA LEU A 228 9.94 -1.45 7.99
C LEU A 228 10.32 -2.72 7.23
N THR A 229 11.26 -3.51 7.76
CA THR A 229 11.66 -4.78 7.14
C THR A 229 10.50 -5.77 7.12
N THR A 230 9.73 -5.85 8.22
CA THR A 230 8.54 -6.70 8.30
C THR A 230 7.46 -6.22 7.32
N ALA A 231 7.21 -4.91 7.21
CA ALA A 231 6.23 -4.37 6.25
C ALA A 231 6.62 -4.64 4.79
N TYR A 232 7.91 -4.50 4.47
CA TYR A 232 8.44 -4.82 3.16
C TYR A 232 8.28 -6.33 2.84
N LEU A 233 8.67 -7.20 3.77
CA LEU A 233 8.50 -8.65 3.62
C LEU A 233 7.03 -9.04 3.49
N SER A 234 6.14 -8.47 4.30
CA SER A 234 4.69 -8.67 4.19
C SER A 234 4.15 -8.31 2.81
N THR A 235 4.63 -7.21 2.23
CA THR A 235 4.25 -6.79 0.87
C THR A 235 4.67 -7.84 -0.15
N LEU A 236 5.93 -8.30 -0.09
CA LEU A 236 6.45 -9.31 -1.01
C LEU A 236 5.72 -10.65 -0.87
N ILE A 237 5.50 -11.10 0.36
CA ILE A 237 4.81 -12.35 0.67
C ILE A 237 3.35 -12.26 0.21
N GLY A 238 2.66 -11.14 0.47
CA GLY A 238 1.30 -10.89 0.00
C GLY A 238 1.18 -10.92 -1.53
N ALA A 239 2.09 -10.23 -2.22
CA ALA A 239 2.16 -10.28 -3.69
C ALA A 239 2.45 -11.70 -4.19
N ALA A 240 3.35 -12.44 -3.54
CA ALA A 240 3.67 -13.82 -3.90
C ALA A 240 2.48 -14.77 -3.69
N PHE A 241 1.70 -14.65 -2.61
CA PHE A 241 0.54 -15.50 -2.35
C PHE A 241 -0.61 -15.26 -3.34
N VAL A 242 -0.79 -14.03 -3.81
CA VAL A 242 -1.81 -13.73 -4.81
C VAL A 242 -1.38 -14.20 -6.20
N THR A 243 -0.08 -14.16 -6.50
CA THR A 243 0.45 -14.50 -7.83
C THR A 243 0.85 -15.97 -8.01
N LYS A 244 1.32 -16.65 -6.96
CA LYS A 244 1.72 -18.07 -7.01
C LYS A 244 0.56 -18.98 -6.62
N GLY A 245 0.26 -19.96 -7.47
CA GLY A 245 -0.66 -21.05 -7.15
C GLY A 245 -2.12 -20.85 -7.58
N HIS A 246 -2.41 -19.92 -8.50
CA HIS A 246 -3.65 -19.99 -9.27
C HIS A 246 -3.48 -21.03 -10.38
N PRO A 247 -4.32 -22.08 -10.45
CA PRO A 247 -4.39 -22.91 -11.63
C PRO A 247 -4.82 -22.00 -12.78
N THR A 248 -3.88 -21.68 -13.67
CA THR A 248 -4.16 -20.86 -14.84
C THR A 248 -4.92 -21.76 -15.81
N PRO A 249 -6.20 -21.47 -16.12
CA PRO A 249 -7.00 -22.28 -17.04
C PRO A 249 -6.40 -22.31 -18.46
N CYS A 250 -5.45 -21.39 -18.75
CA CYS A 250 -4.67 -21.35 -19.98
C CYS A 250 -3.18 -21.19 -19.63
N PRO A 251 -2.44 -22.28 -19.39
CA PRO A 251 -1.04 -22.20 -18.97
C PRO A 251 -0.13 -21.60 -20.06
N GLU A 252 -0.44 -21.84 -21.34
CA GLU A 252 0.33 -21.31 -22.48
C GLU A 252 0.22 -19.79 -22.59
N VAL A 253 -1.01 -19.26 -22.64
CA VAL A 253 -1.28 -17.80 -22.68
C VAL A 253 -0.67 -17.11 -21.47
N ALA A 254 -0.78 -17.71 -20.28
CA ALA A 254 -0.18 -17.17 -19.07
C ALA A 254 1.36 -17.16 -19.13
N ARG A 255 1.98 -18.16 -19.76
CA ARG A 255 3.44 -18.19 -19.96
C ARG A 255 3.89 -17.11 -20.94
N GLU A 256 3.24 -17.00 -22.10
CA GLU A 256 3.50 -15.97 -23.10
C GLU A 256 3.33 -14.57 -22.53
N TYR A 257 2.27 -14.35 -21.74
CA TYR A 257 2.04 -13.08 -21.07
C TYR A 257 3.13 -12.74 -20.05
N ARG A 258 3.59 -13.72 -19.25
CA ARG A 258 4.73 -13.50 -18.34
C ARG A 258 6.02 -13.17 -19.09
N GLU A 259 6.27 -13.80 -20.23
CA GLU A 259 7.42 -13.48 -21.08
C GLU A 259 7.30 -12.09 -21.70
N PHE A 260 6.12 -11.72 -22.16
CA PHE A 260 5.81 -10.37 -22.63
C PHE A 260 6.09 -9.33 -21.54
N LEU A 261 5.57 -9.53 -20.33
CA LEU A 261 5.84 -8.66 -19.18
C LEU A 261 7.33 -8.59 -18.86
N ARG A 262 8.06 -9.72 -18.87
CA ARG A 262 9.52 -9.72 -18.62
C ARG A 262 10.28 -8.92 -19.69
N LYS A 263 9.93 -9.08 -20.97
CA LYS A 263 10.58 -8.36 -22.08
C LYS A 263 10.27 -6.86 -22.04
N ARG A 264 9.05 -6.47 -21.67
CA ARG A 264 8.62 -5.07 -21.63
C ARG A 264 9.02 -4.35 -20.34
N LYS A 265 8.92 -4.97 -19.17
CA LYS A 265 9.41 -4.39 -17.91
C LYS A 265 10.92 -4.16 -17.94
N ARG A 266 11.71 -5.11 -18.46
CA ARG A 266 13.16 -4.89 -18.67
C ARG A 266 13.50 -3.74 -19.62
N LYS A 267 12.60 -3.36 -20.53
CA LYS A 267 12.80 -2.19 -21.41
C LYS A 267 12.36 -0.88 -20.76
N ILE A 268 11.54 -0.94 -19.71
CA ILE A 268 11.09 0.23 -18.93
C ILE A 268 12.05 0.52 -17.77
N ASP A 269 12.82 -0.49 -17.32
CA ASP A 269 13.86 -0.35 -16.29
C ASP A 269 15.23 0.13 -16.83
N VAL A 270 15.35 0.49 -18.12
CA VAL A 270 16.55 1.18 -18.69
C VAL A 270 16.20 2.63 -19.00
N ALA A 271 15.68 3.33 -17.99
CA ALA A 271 15.60 4.78 -17.92
C ALA A 271 15.39 5.20 -16.46
N VAL A 272 16.27 4.74 -15.57
CA VAL A 272 16.64 5.41 -14.30
C VAL A 272 18.15 5.24 -14.14
#